data_AF-A0A4Q0IFS4-F1
#
_entry.id   AF-A0A4Q0IFS4-F1
#
_cell.length_a   1.000
_cell.length_b   1.000
_cell.length_c   1.000
_cell.angle_alpha   90.00
_cell.angle_beta   90.00
_cell.angle_gamma   90.00
#
_symmetry.space_group_name_H-M   'P 1'
#
loop_
_entity.id
_entity.type
_entity.pdbx_description
1 polymer ?
#
loop_
_entity_poly.entity_id
_entity_poly.type
_entity_poly.pdbx_seq_one_letter_code
_entity_poly.pdbx_strand_id
1 'polypeptide(L)'
;VLEEMIKIPEVQARLKATGNKLEVMLGYSDSSKDAGPTSATLALHSAQERIAKWAESHDIDLTLFHGRGGAVGRGGGPANRAVLAQPVGSVKCRFKPTEQGEVIFARYGNPVLAIRHVESVAAATLLQSAPRVEKRNTEMT
;
A
#
# COMPACT_ATOMS: atom_id res chain seq x y z
N VAL A 1 -8.73 -6.60 -15.71
CA VAL A 1 -9.74 -6.54 -14.62
C VAL A 1 -10.13 -5.11 -14.32
N LEU A 2 -9.26 -4.29 -13.72
CA LEU A 2 -9.59 -2.90 -13.38
C LEU A 2 -10.05 -2.07 -14.58
N GLU A 3 -9.38 -2.25 -15.73
CA GLU A 3 -9.75 -1.62 -17.00
C GLU A 3 -11.20 -1.90 -17.44
N GLU A 4 -11.66 -3.14 -17.29
CA GLU A 4 -13.03 -3.51 -17.65
C GLU A 4 -14.01 -3.05 -16.57
N MET A 5 -13.60 -3.09 -15.30
CA MET A 5 -14.42 -2.66 -14.17
C MET A 5 -14.84 -1.19 -14.29
N ILE A 6 -13.94 -0.30 -14.71
CA ILE A 6 -14.24 1.14 -14.84
C ILE A 6 -15.14 1.48 -16.03
N LYS A 7 -15.45 0.52 -16.90
CA LYS A 7 -16.44 0.69 -17.99
C LYS A 7 -17.87 0.43 -17.52
N ILE A 8 -18.05 -0.16 -16.34
CA ILE A 8 -19.37 -0.46 -15.76
C ILE A 8 -20.03 0.86 -15.32
N PRO A 9 -21.25 1.19 -15.81
CA PRO A 9 -21.90 2.48 -15.52
C PRO A 9 -22.05 2.79 -14.03
N GLU A 10 -22.37 1.78 -13.21
CA GLU A 10 -22.51 1.92 -11.76
C GLU A 10 -21.19 2.25 -11.08
N VAL A 11 -20.07 1.70 -11.58
CA VAL A 11 -18.73 2.01 -11.08
C VAL A 11 -18.35 3.43 -11.45
N GLN A 12 -18.63 3.87 -12.69
CA GLN A 12 -18.39 5.25 -13.12
C GLN A 12 -19.20 6.26 -12.30
N ALA A 13 -20.48 5.97 -12.06
CA ALA A 13 -21.34 6.79 -11.22
C ALA A 13 -20.77 6.89 -9.79
N ARG A 14 -20.28 5.76 -9.24
CA ARG A 14 -19.65 5.74 -7.92
C ARG A 14 -18.35 6.54 -7.89
N LEU A 15 -17.46 6.38 -8.87
CA LEU A 15 -16.21 7.15 -8.96
C LEU A 15 -16.49 8.64 -9.03
N LYS A 16 -17.44 9.08 -9.86
CA LYS A 16 -17.83 10.49 -9.92
C LYS A 16 -18.34 11.00 -8.57
N ALA A 17 -19.13 10.19 -7.86
CA ALA A 17 -19.66 10.55 -6.55
C ALA A 17 -18.60 10.61 -5.44
N THR A 18 -17.46 9.92 -5.59
CA THR A 18 -16.37 9.90 -4.60
C THR A 18 -15.19 10.80 -4.97
N GLY A 19 -15.27 11.55 -6.08
CA GLY A 19 -14.16 12.36 -6.59
C GLY A 19 -13.03 11.49 -7.14
N ASN A 20 -13.38 10.48 -7.95
CA ASN A 20 -12.49 9.51 -8.59
C ASN A 20 -11.62 8.69 -7.62
N LYS A 21 -12.07 8.53 -6.37
CA LYS A 21 -11.36 7.72 -5.37
C LYS A 21 -11.65 6.25 -5.55
N LEU A 22 -10.59 5.44 -5.62
CA LEU A 22 -10.68 3.98 -5.69
C LEU A 22 -9.70 3.33 -4.71
N GLU A 23 -10.15 2.31 -3.99
CA GLU A 23 -9.29 1.50 -3.14
C GLU A 23 -9.11 0.11 -3.74
N VAL A 24 -7.87 -0.38 -3.80
CA VAL A 24 -7.55 -1.75 -4.24
C VAL A 24 -6.80 -2.47 -3.13
N MET A 25 -7.35 -3.60 -2.68
CA MET A 25 -6.74 -4.39 -1.61
C MET A 25 -5.70 -5.39 -2.15
N LEU A 26 -4.57 -5.49 -1.45
CA LEU A 26 -3.46 -6.39 -1.76
C LEU A 26 -3.44 -7.57 -0.78
N GLY A 27 -3.60 -8.79 -1.29
CA GLY A 27 -3.71 -10.00 -0.48
C GLY A 27 -2.38 -10.76 -0.26
N TYR A 28 -1.48 -10.23 0.57
CA TYR A 28 -0.15 -10.85 0.79
C TYR A 28 -0.20 -12.30 1.28
N SER A 29 -1.00 -12.58 2.32
CA SER A 29 -1.04 -13.92 2.91
C SER A 29 -1.58 -14.96 1.95
N ASP A 30 -2.56 -14.62 1.12
CA ASP A 30 -3.16 -15.58 0.20
C ASP A 30 -2.24 -15.80 -1.00
N SER A 31 -1.63 -14.74 -1.55
CA SER A 31 -0.58 -14.89 -2.57
C SER A 31 0.60 -15.73 -2.09
N SER A 32 0.99 -15.60 -0.81
CA SER A 32 2.10 -16.38 -0.24
C SER A 32 1.75 -17.85 -0.01
N LYS A 33 0.48 -18.19 0.24
CA LYS A 33 0.03 -19.59 0.34
C LYS A 33 0.11 -20.30 -1.01
N ASP A 34 -0.11 -19.57 -2.10
CA ASP A 34 -0.14 -20.10 -3.45
C ASP A 34 1.26 -20.21 -4.07
N ALA A 35 2.03 -19.12 -4.07
CA ALA A 35 3.30 -19.02 -4.81
C ALA A 35 4.55 -19.01 -3.92
N GLY A 36 4.38 -19.09 -2.60
CA GLY A 36 5.46 -18.86 -1.63
C GLY A 36 5.80 -17.38 -1.42
N PRO A 37 6.44 -17.01 -0.31
CA PRO A 37 6.57 -15.62 0.13
C PRO A 37 7.42 -14.74 -0.80
N THR A 38 8.50 -15.28 -1.36
CA THR A 38 9.41 -14.51 -2.25
C THR A 38 8.72 -14.15 -3.56
N SER A 39 8.16 -15.14 -4.25
CA SER A 39 7.46 -14.95 -5.52
C SER A 39 6.23 -14.05 -5.34
N ALA A 40 5.45 -14.27 -4.26
CA ALA A 40 4.31 -13.42 -3.94
C ALA A 40 4.71 -11.96 -3.71
N THR A 41 5.81 -11.71 -3.00
CA THR A 41 6.29 -10.34 -2.74
C THR A 41 6.69 -9.64 -4.04
N LEU A 42 7.43 -10.32 -4.93
CA LEU A 42 7.85 -9.76 -6.21
C LEU A 42 6.64 -9.51 -7.14
N ALA A 43 5.71 -10.46 -7.21
CA ALA A 43 4.49 -10.31 -8.00
C ALA A 43 3.63 -9.16 -7.50
N LEU A 44 3.48 -9.00 -6.18
CA LEU A 44 2.74 -7.89 -5.59
C LEU A 44 3.45 -6.55 -5.81
N HIS A 45 4.79 -6.51 -5.78
CA HIS A 45 5.52 -5.29 -6.13
C HIS A 45 5.21 -4.85 -7.56
N SER A 46 5.31 -5.78 -8.52
CA SER A 46 4.99 -5.51 -9.94
C SER A 46 3.51 -5.13 -10.14
N ALA A 47 2.59 -5.80 -9.46
CA ALA A 47 1.16 -5.50 -9.53
C ALA A 47 0.86 -4.08 -9.03
N GLN A 48 1.43 -3.68 -7.90
CA GLN A 48 1.26 -2.35 -7.34
C GLN A 48 1.73 -1.25 -8.30
N GLU A 49 2.90 -1.43 -8.92
CA GLU A 49 3.43 -0.48 -9.90
C GLU A 49 2.49 -0.34 -11.11
N ARG A 50 2.00 -1.47 -11.64
CA ARG A 50 1.06 -1.48 -12.78
C ARG A 50 -0.27 -0.81 -12.43
N ILE A 51 -0.80 -1.05 -11.22
CA ILE A 51 -2.05 -0.45 -10.75
C ILE A 51 -1.86 1.06 -10.52
N ALA A 52 -0.73 1.49 -9.97
CA ALA A 52 -0.42 2.90 -9.76
C ALA A 52 -0.35 3.68 -11.09
N LYS A 53 0.37 3.15 -12.08
CA LYS A 53 0.44 3.73 -13.44
C LYS A 53 -0.93 3.75 -14.12
N TRP A 54 -1.70 2.67 -14.00
CA TRP A 54 -3.06 2.60 -14.53
C TRP A 54 -4.00 3.62 -13.90
N ALA A 55 -3.91 3.84 -12.58
CA ALA A 55 -4.75 4.83 -11.91
C ALA A 55 -4.38 6.26 -12.34
N GLU A 56 -3.08 6.54 -12.48
CA GLU A 56 -2.59 7.82 -12.99
C GLU A 56 -3.10 8.10 -14.42
N SER A 57 -3.08 7.12 -15.32
CA SER A 57 -3.57 7.31 -16.70
C SER A 57 -5.09 7.54 -16.79
N HIS A 58 -5.83 7.25 -15.73
CA HIS A 58 -7.29 7.37 -15.66
C HIS A 58 -7.79 8.48 -14.72
N ASP A 59 -6.90 9.32 -14.19
CA ASP A 59 -7.23 10.35 -13.20
C ASP A 59 -7.96 9.78 -11.96
N ILE A 60 -7.50 8.63 -11.49
CA ILE A 60 -8.04 7.94 -10.31
C ILE A 60 -7.15 8.22 -9.10
N ASP A 61 -7.76 8.74 -8.03
CA ASP A 61 -7.13 8.86 -6.70
C ASP A 61 -7.11 7.49 -6.03
N LEU A 62 -6.06 6.73 -6.35
CA LEU A 62 -5.85 5.37 -5.89
C LEU A 62 -5.35 5.33 -4.44
N THR A 63 -5.91 4.41 -3.67
CA THR A 63 -5.32 3.97 -2.39
C THR A 63 -5.14 2.46 -2.39
N LEU A 64 -3.90 2.02 -2.19
CA LEU A 64 -3.59 0.62 -2.00
C LEU A 64 -3.84 0.24 -0.55
N PHE A 65 -4.74 -0.72 -0.34
CA PHE A 65 -5.03 -1.27 0.97
C PHE A 65 -4.20 -2.53 1.19
N HIS A 66 -3.19 -2.43 2.05
CA HIS A 66 -2.28 -3.53 2.35
C HIS A 66 -2.95 -4.53 3.31
N GLY A 67 -3.28 -5.71 2.80
CA GLY A 67 -3.87 -6.80 3.58
C GLY A 67 -2.88 -7.45 4.55
N ARG A 68 -3.36 -8.49 5.25
CA ARG A 68 -2.59 -9.22 6.25
C ARG A 68 -1.40 -9.96 5.65
N GLY A 69 -0.29 -10.01 6.40
CA GLY A 69 0.78 -10.98 6.17
C GLY A 69 2.00 -10.47 5.39
N GLY A 70 1.97 -9.25 4.86
CA GLY A 70 3.16 -8.60 4.31
C GLY A 70 4.12 -8.13 5.41
N ALA A 71 5.33 -7.68 5.02
CA ALA A 71 6.32 -7.10 5.94
C ALA A 71 5.74 -5.96 6.81
N VAL A 72 4.73 -5.26 6.30
CA VAL A 72 3.97 -4.20 6.97
C VAL A 72 3.17 -4.72 8.19
N GLY A 73 2.53 -5.89 8.07
CA GLY A 73 1.56 -6.40 9.04
C GLY A 73 2.14 -7.29 10.13
N ARG A 74 3.21 -8.06 9.83
CA ARG A 74 3.74 -9.08 10.75
C ARG A 74 4.75 -8.58 11.79
N GLY A 75 5.13 -7.31 11.76
CA GLY A 75 6.16 -6.78 12.67
C GLY A 75 7.54 -7.40 12.50
N GLY A 76 7.80 -8.13 11.41
CA GLY A 76 9.10 -8.76 11.09
C GLY A 76 10.22 -7.78 10.72
N GLY A 77 9.93 -6.48 10.80
CA GLY A 77 10.87 -5.38 10.59
C GLY A 77 10.18 -4.04 10.85
N PRO A 78 10.94 -2.94 10.85
CA PRO A 78 10.37 -1.61 11.04
C PRO A 78 9.32 -1.27 9.98
N ALA A 79 8.09 -0.94 10.40
CA ALA A 79 6.98 -0.62 9.50
C ALA A 79 7.33 0.50 8.51
N ASN A 80 8.15 1.48 8.94
CA ASN A 80 8.68 2.54 8.08
C ASN A 80 9.44 2.02 6.85
N ARG A 81 10.29 1.00 7.00
CA ARG A 81 11.05 0.42 5.89
C ARG A 81 10.13 -0.23 4.87
N ALA A 82 9.08 -0.89 5.35
CA ALA A 82 8.09 -1.50 4.47
C ALA A 82 7.30 -0.45 3.67
N VAL A 83 7.00 0.72 4.26
CA VAL A 83 6.39 1.85 3.54
C VAL A 83 7.36 2.43 2.50
N LEU A 84 8.61 2.69 2.89
CA LEU A 84 9.63 3.27 2.00
C LEU A 84 9.96 2.38 0.80
N ALA A 85 9.84 1.06 0.96
CA ALA A 85 10.08 0.07 -0.09
C ALA A 85 8.90 -0.12 -1.05
N GLN A 86 7.79 0.62 -0.88
CA GLN A 86 6.68 0.53 -1.83
C GLN A 86 7.04 1.18 -3.18
N PRO A 87 6.47 0.68 -4.29
CA PRO A 87 6.68 1.27 -5.61
C PRO A 87 6.33 2.76 -5.68
N VAL A 88 6.95 3.47 -6.63
CA VAL A 88 6.65 4.90 -6.87
C VAL A 88 5.17 5.07 -7.24
N GLY A 89 4.55 6.15 -6.73
CA GLY A 89 3.14 6.46 -6.98
C GLY A 89 2.13 5.54 -6.28
N SER A 90 2.58 4.55 -5.50
CA SER A 90 1.70 3.58 -4.84
C SER A 90 1.19 4.04 -3.46
N VAL A 91 1.89 5.00 -2.83
CA VAL A 91 1.53 5.55 -1.51
C VAL A 91 0.84 6.91 -1.61
N LYS A 92 1.36 7.86 -2.40
CA LYS A 92 0.78 9.21 -2.62
C LYS A 92 0.21 9.87 -1.35
N CYS A 93 1.02 9.95 -0.30
CA CYS A 93 0.65 10.47 1.02
C CYS A 93 -0.50 9.73 1.75
N ARG A 94 -0.98 8.60 1.23
CA ARG A 94 -2.08 7.82 1.81
C ARG A 94 -1.73 6.34 1.91
N PHE A 95 -1.22 5.95 3.07
CA PHE A 95 -0.88 4.56 3.38
C PHE A 95 -1.96 3.89 4.23
N LYS A 96 -2.54 2.79 3.74
CA LYS A 96 -3.61 2.06 4.43
C LYS A 96 -3.18 0.61 4.72
N PRO A 97 -2.67 0.29 5.92
CA PRO A 97 -2.32 -1.07 6.30
C PRO A 97 -3.42 -1.77 7.10
N THR A 98 -3.41 -3.11 7.06
CA THR A 98 -4.10 -3.96 8.02
C THR A 98 -3.20 -4.16 9.24
N GLU A 99 -3.63 -3.71 10.42
CA GLU A 99 -3.00 -4.06 11.68
C GLU A 99 -3.47 -5.43 12.15
N GLN A 100 -2.53 -6.34 12.42
CA GLN A 100 -2.83 -7.70 12.85
C GLN A 100 -3.22 -7.75 14.33
N GLY A 101 -4.26 -8.52 14.67
CA GLY A 101 -4.73 -8.65 16.06
C GLY A 101 -3.62 -9.06 17.03
N GLU A 102 -2.75 -9.97 16.61
CA GLU A 102 -1.59 -10.42 17.37
C GLU A 102 -0.50 -9.34 17.59
N VAL A 103 -0.49 -8.25 16.80
CA VAL A 103 0.47 -7.14 16.98
C VAL A 103 -0.12 -5.92 17.70
N ILE A 104 -1.45 -5.85 17.87
CA ILE A 104 -2.12 -4.67 18.44
C ILE A 104 -1.57 -4.33 19.82
N PHE A 105 -1.49 -5.31 20.72
CA PHE A 105 -1.00 -5.06 22.08
C PHE A 105 0.45 -4.58 22.09
N ALA A 106 1.32 -5.16 21.26
CA ALA A 106 2.72 -4.77 21.17
C ALA A 106 2.92 -3.35 20.60
N ARG A 107 2.09 -2.94 19.63
CA ARG A 107 2.18 -1.62 18.98
C ARG A 107 1.46 -0.51 19.74
N TYR A 108 0.32 -0.83 20.35
CA TYR A 108 -0.62 0.17 20.89
C TYR A 108 -0.91 0.03 22.39
N GLY A 109 -0.45 -1.04 23.04
CA GLY A 109 -0.68 -1.27 24.47
C GLY A 109 0.07 -0.30 25.40
N ASN A 110 1.09 0.40 24.89
CA ASN A 110 1.78 1.46 25.60
C ASN A 110 1.69 2.77 24.79
N PRO A 111 1.19 3.89 25.37
CA PRO A 111 1.02 5.15 24.63
C PRO A 111 2.30 5.70 23.98
N VAL A 112 3.46 5.54 24.62
CA VAL A 112 4.75 6.01 24.07
C VAL A 112 5.14 5.19 22.84
N LEU A 113 4.94 3.88 22.89
CA LEU A 113 5.21 3.00 21.73
C LEU A 113 4.20 3.26 20.60
N ALA A 114 2.94 3.50 20.94
CA ALA A 114 1.87 3.81 19.98
C ALA A 114 2.20 5.09 19.20
N ILE A 115 2.58 6.17 19.89
CA ILE A 115 2.98 7.44 19.28
C ILE A 115 4.17 7.22 18.35
N ARG A 116 5.22 6.54 18.82
CA ARG A 116 6.41 6.25 17.99
C ARG A 116 6.07 5.43 16.74
N HIS A 117 5.15 4.47 16.84
CA HIS A 117 4.71 3.68 15.69
C HIS A 117 3.97 4.55 14.67
N VAL A 118 3.01 5.35 15.12
CA VAL A 118 2.24 6.26 14.25
C VAL A 118 3.16 7.30 13.60
N GLU A 119 4.06 7.92 14.36
CA GLU A 119 5.06 8.87 13.84
C GLU A 119 5.97 8.22 12.79
N SER A 120 6.44 7.00 13.05
CA SER A 120 7.31 6.27 12.14
C SER A 120 6.62 5.94 10.82
N VAL A 121 5.35 5.51 10.86
CA VAL A 121 4.54 5.24 9.67
C VAL A 121 4.24 6.54 8.92
N ALA A 122 3.80 7.58 9.61
CA ALA A 122 3.48 8.88 9.01
C ALA A 122 4.71 9.51 8.34
N ALA A 123 5.86 9.53 9.03
CA ALA A 123 7.11 10.02 8.48
C ALA A 123 7.52 9.23 7.23
N ALA A 124 7.40 7.90 7.26
CA ALA A 124 7.73 7.07 6.11
C ALA A 124 6.79 7.31 4.92
N THR A 125 5.50 7.53 5.17
CA THR A 125 4.51 7.87 4.15
C THR A 125 4.86 9.20 3.47
N LEU A 126 5.18 10.24 4.25
CA LEU A 126 5.60 11.54 3.72
C LEU A 126 6.92 11.45 2.95
N LEU A 127 7.91 10.75 3.51
CA LEU A 127 9.21 10.58 2.87
C LEU A 127 9.10 9.81 1.56
N GLN A 128 8.33 8.72 1.52
CA GLN A 128 8.17 7.91 0.30
C GLN A 128 7.56 8.74 -0.83
N SER A 129 6.61 9.61 -0.50
CA SER A 129 5.96 10.51 -1.47
C SER A 129 6.76 11.77 -1.79
N ALA A 130 7.97 11.93 -1.23
CA ALA A 130 8.85 13.04 -1.55
C ALA A 130 9.62 12.74 -2.86
N PRO A 131 9.77 13.72 -3.78
CA PRO A 131 10.38 13.51 -5.10
C PRO A 131 11.78 12.88 -5.09
N ARG A 132 12.56 13.13 -4.03
CA ARG A 132 13.91 12.58 -3.86
C ARG A 132 13.90 11.07 -3.59
N VAL A 133 12.93 10.60 -2.80
CA VAL A 133 12.81 9.16 -2.47
C VAL A 133 12.17 8.42 -3.64
N GLU A 134 11.20 9.04 -4.31
CA GLU A 134 10.65 8.51 -5.56
C GLU A 134 11.74 8.24 -6.59
N LYS A 135 12.62 9.21 -6.88
CA LYS A 135 13.76 9.02 -7.80
C LYS A 135 14.66 7.85 -7.41
N ARG A 136 15.01 7.72 -6.12
CA ARG A 136 15.84 6.60 -5.63
C ARG A 136 15.15 5.26 -5.85
N ASN A 137 13.84 5.19 -5.60
CA ASN A 137 13.08 3.95 -5.80
C ASN A 137 13.00 3.59 -7.29
N THR A 138 12.90 4.57 -8.20
CA THR A 138 12.95 4.34 -9.65
C THR A 138 14.31 3.84 -10.14
N GLU A 139 15.42 4.33 -9.58
CA GLU A 139 16.78 3.97 -10.02
C GLU A 139 17.28 2.61 -9.51
N MET A 140 16.65 2.03 -8.47
CA MET A 140 17.05 0.75 -7.87
C MET A 140 16.15 -0.45 -8.22
N THR A 141 15.10 -0.26 -9.03
CA THR A 141 14.20 -1.31 -9.54
C THR A 141 14.29 -1.39 -11.05
#